data_AF-A0A349AM85-F1
#
_entry.id   AF-A0A349AM85-F1
#
_cell.length_a   1.000
_cell.length_b   1.000
_cell.length_c   1.000
_cell.angle_alpha   90.00
_cell.angle_beta   90.00
_cell.angle_gamma   90.00
#
_symmetry.space_group_name_H-M   'P 1'
#
loop_
_entity.id
_entity.type
_entity.pdbx_description
1 polymer ?
#
loop_
_entity_poly.entity_id
_entity_poly.type
_entity_poly.pdbx_seq_one_letter_code
_entity_poly.pdbx_strand_id
1 'polypeptide(L)' 'MRNFLFLTVGLVLIANFVVLMMYGDTLQSTHLFIVRGTVFYPVAFVNLILGISMILYTGITFYKQKNERR' A
#
# COMPACT_ATOMS: atom_id res chain seq x y z
N MET A 1 -15.81 -8.56 -10.36
CA MET A 1 -14.99 -7.41 -10.77
C MET A 1 -14.54 -6.54 -9.60
N ARG A 2 -15.43 -6.09 -8.70
CA ARG A 2 -15.07 -5.21 -7.56
C ARG A 2 -13.93 -5.72 -6.67
N ASN A 3 -13.94 -7.00 -6.29
CA ASN A 3 -12.89 -7.58 -5.43
C ASN A 3 -11.52 -7.64 -6.12
N PHE A 4 -11.49 -7.82 -7.45
CA PHE A 4 -10.26 -7.81 -8.23
C PHE A 4 -9.66 -6.40 -8.27
N LEU A 5 -10.49 -5.37 -8.47
CA LEU A 5 -10.06 -3.97 -8.40
C LEU A 5 -9.46 -3.62 -7.04
N PHE A 6 -10.08 -4.05 -5.94
CA PHE A 6 -9.54 -3.78 -4.60
C PHE A 6 -8.21 -4.47 -4.32
N LEU A 7 -8.02 -5.69 -4.85
CA LEU A 7 -6.73 -6.38 -4.80
C LEU A 7 -5.66 -5.64 -5.61
N THR A 8 -5.98 -5.21 -6.84
CA THR A 8 -5.06 -4.44 -7.68
C THR A 8 -4.67 -3.12 -7.02
N VAL A 9 -5.63 -2.38 -6.48
CA VAL A 9 -5.36 -1.12 -5.75
C VAL A 9 -4.47 -1.37 -4.53
N GLY A 10 -4.75 -2.42 -3.74
CA GLY A 10 -3.92 -2.80 -2.60
C GLY A 10 -2.48 -3.11 -2.99
N LEU A 11 -2.27 -3.85 -4.09
CA LEU A 11 -0.94 -4.14 -4.62
C LEU A 11 -0.21 -2.88 -5.10
N VAL A 12 -0.91 -1.97 -5.78
CA VAL A 12 -0.32 -0.69 -6.24
C VAL A 12 0.13 0.16 -5.06
N LEU A 13 -0.65 0.22 -3.98
CA LEU A 13 -0.28 0.97 -2.78
C LEU A 13 0.95 0.39 -2.07
N ILE A 14 1.06 -0.93 -2.00
CA ILE A 14 2.25 -1.60 -1.45
C ILE A 14 3.46 -1.38 -2.36
N ALA A 15 3.29 -1.51 -3.68
CA ALA A 15 4.36 -1.25 -4.64
C ALA A 15 4.86 0.20 -4.55
N ASN A 16 3.95 1.17 -4.35
CA ASN A 16 4.30 2.57 -4.14
C ASN A 16 5.22 2.74 -2.92
N PHE A 17 4.91 2.09 -1.79
CA PHE A 17 5.78 2.09 -0.61
C PHE A 17 7.19 1.54 -0.91
N VAL A 18 7.28 0.41 -1.60
CA VAL A 18 8.57 -0.22 -1.95
C VAL A 18 9.39 0.66 -2.87
N VAL A 19 8.77 1.22 -3.92
CA VAL A 19 9.44 2.14 -4.85
C VAL A 19 9.97 3.34 -4.11
N LEU A 20 9.21 3.93 -3.18
CA LEU A 20 9.63 5.11 -2.43
C LEU A 20 10.77 4.81 -1.44
N MET A 21 10.81 3.61 -0.85
CA MET A 21 11.96 3.16 -0.05
C MET A 21 13.22 3.05 -0.90
N MET A 22 13.13 2.41 -2.08
CA MET A 22 14.27 2.26 -3.00
C MET A 22 14.75 3.61 -3.55
N TYR A 23 13.82 4.49 -3.93
CA TYR A 23 14.13 5.85 -4.40
C TYR A 23 14.63 6.77 -3.29
N GLY A 24 14.28 6.46 -2.05
CA GLY A 24 14.81 7.18 -0.91
C GLY A 24 16.33 7.17 -0.92
N ASP A 25 16.94 6.01 -1.16
CA ASP A 25 18.39 5.84 -1.10
C ASP A 25 19.13 6.57 -2.22
N THR A 26 18.46 6.85 -3.35
CA THR A 26 19.02 7.62 -4.46
C THR A 26 18.91 9.14 -4.29
N LEU A 27 18.04 9.63 -3.39
CA LEU A 27 17.74 11.06 -3.19
C LEU A 27 18.60 11.76 -2.13
N GLN A 28 19.83 11.32 -1.93
CA GLN A 28 20.74 11.73 -0.84
C GLN A 28 21.27 13.19 -0.91
N SER A 29 20.61 14.10 -1.65
CA SER A 29 20.89 15.55 -1.56
C SER A 29 20.19 16.15 -0.35
N THR A 30 20.91 16.94 0.43
CA THR A 30 20.55 17.42 1.79
C THR A 30 19.16 18.07 1.89
N HIS A 31 18.71 18.77 0.84
CA HIS A 31 17.37 19.40 0.79
C HIS A 31 16.23 18.41 0.56
N LEU A 32 16.47 17.33 -0.21
CA LEU A 32 15.52 16.25 -0.46
C LEU A 32 15.44 15.29 0.73
N PHE A 33 16.49 15.23 1.56
CA PHE A 33 16.55 14.37 2.75
C PHE A 33 15.52 14.76 3.82
N ILE A 34 15.33 16.05 4.08
CA ILE A 34 14.34 16.54 5.08
C ILE A 34 12.91 16.22 4.60
N VAL A 35 12.62 16.47 3.33
CA VAL A 35 11.29 16.19 2.75
C VAL A 35 11.03 14.68 2.69
N ARG A 36 12.07 13.86 2.41
CA ARG A 36 12.02 12.39 2.47
C ARG A 36 11.54 11.91 3.83
N GLY A 37 12.21 12.34 4.90
CA GLY A 37 11.90 11.90 6.26
C GLY A 37 10.58 12.42 6.82
N THR A 38 10.22 13.66 6.49
CA THR A 38 9.07 14.34 7.12
C THR A 38 7.76 14.23 6.34
N VAL A 39 7.81 14.01 5.02
CA VAL A 39 6.61 13.96 4.17
C VAL A 39 6.50 12.63 3.44
N PHE A 40 7.53 12.22 2.69
CA PHE A 40 7.42 11.03 1.83
C PHE A 40 7.28 9.73 2.63
N TYR A 41 8.07 9.55 3.69
CA TYR A 41 8.02 8.33 4.50
C TYR A 41 6.72 8.15 5.29
N PRO A 42 6.19 9.17 5.98
CA PRO A 42 4.87 9.06 6.60
C PRO A 42 3.76 8.75 5.58
N VAL A 43 3.77 9.41 4.42
CA VAL A 43 2.76 9.17 3.37
C VAL A 43 2.88 7.76 2.79
N ALA A 44 4.10 7.28 2.55
CA ALA A 44 4.34 5.91 2.09
C ALA A 44 3.83 4.88 3.10
N PHE A 45 4.07 5.13 4.39
CA PHE A 45 3.62 4.24 5.46
C PHE A 45 2.09 4.19 5.54
N VAL A 46 1.41 5.33 5.36
CA VAL A 46 -0.05 5.38 5.24
C VAL A 46 -0.52 4.57 4.02
N ASN A 47 0.13 4.71 2.86
CA ASN A 47 -0.19 3.92 1.68
C ASN A 47 -0.03 2.40 1.94
N LEU A 48 1.01 2.00 2.65
CA LEU A 48 1.23 0.61 3.04
C LEU A 48 0.10 0.09 3.93
N ILE A 49 -0.28 0.84 4.98
CA ILE A 49 -1.38 0.47 5.88
C ILE A 49 -2.69 0.32 5.11
N LEU A 50 -3.00 1.28 4.23
CA LEU A 50 -4.21 1.25 3.40
C LEU A 50 -4.20 0.05 2.46
N GLY A 51 -3.08 -0.22 1.79
CA GLY A 51 -2.94 -1.36 0.88
C GLY A 51 -3.17 -2.71 1.59
N ILE A 52 -2.53 -2.92 2.75
CA ILE A 52 -2.68 -4.15 3.54
C ILE A 52 -4.12 -4.30 4.05
N SER A 53 -4.69 -3.23 4.61
CA SER A 53 -6.06 -3.24 5.15
C SER A 53 -7.09 -3.58 4.08
N MET A 54 -6.90 -3.07 2.86
CA MET A 54 -7.78 -3.29 1.73
C MET A 54 -7.71 -4.74 1.20
N ILE A 55 -6.51 -5.33 1.17
CA ILE A 55 -6.32 -6.75 0.83
C ILE A 55 -6.98 -7.63 1.90
N LEU A 56 -6.77 -7.34 3.18
CA LEU A 56 -7.38 -8.09 4.29
C LEU A 56 -8.91 -8.05 4.24
N TYR A 57 -9.49 -6.86 4.06
CA TYR A 57 -10.93 -6.70 3.92
C TYR A 57 -11.49 -7.48 2.73
N THR A 58 -10.78 -7.43 1.60
CA THR A 58 -11.17 -8.20 0.41
C THR A 58 -11.09 -9.70 0.66
N GLY A 59 -10.07 -10.18 1.38
CA GLY A 59 -9.93 -11.60 1.75
C GLY A 59 -11.05 -12.07 2.68
N ILE A 60 -11.37 -11.31 3.72
CA ILE A 60 -12.44 -11.63 4.68
C ILE A 60 -13.80 -11.68 3.98
N THR A 61 -14.10 -10.68 3.14
CA THR A 61 -15.36 -10.64 2.38
C THR A 61 -15.47 -11.81 1.41
N PHE A 62 -14.37 -12.20 0.75
CA PHE A 62 -14.35 -13.37 -0.14
C PHE A 62 -14.58 -14.68 0.62
N TYR A 63 -13.94 -14.84 1.78
CA TYR A 63 -14.11 -16.03 2.63
C TYR A 63 -15.55 -16.17 3.11
N LYS A 64 -16.13 -15.08 3.62
CA LYS A 64 -17.54 -15.05 4.05
C LYS A 64 -18.49 -15.44 2.93
N GLN A 65 -18.29 -14.88 1.73
CA GLN A 65 -19.14 -15.15 0.56
C GLN A 65 -19.02 -16.60 0.05
N LYS A 66 -17.89 -17.27 0.30
CA LYS A 66 -17.72 -18.70 -0.01
C LYS A 66 -18.43 -19.58 1.01
N ASN A 67 -18.43 -19.18 2.28
CA ASN A 67 -19.05 -19.94 3.36
C ASN A 67 -20.58 -19.88 3.32
N GLU A 68 -21.17 -18.74 2.95
CA GLU A 68 -22.64 -18.59 2.79
C GLU A 68 -23.20 -19.30 1.55
N ARG A 69 -22.35 -19.74 0.62
CA ARG A 69 -22.74 -20.48 -0.60
C ARG A 69 -22.61 -22.00 -0.48
N ARG A 70 -22.22 -22.51 0.69
CA ARG A 70 -22.25 -23.93 1.04
C ARG A 70 -23.44 -24.21 1.94
#